data_AF-A0A455UAL8-F1
#
_entry.id   AF-A0A455UAL8-F1
#
_cell.length_a   1.000
_cell.length_b   1.000
_cell.length_c   1.000
_cell.angle_alpha   90.00
_cell.angle_beta   90.00
_cell.angle_gamma   90.00
#
_symmetry.space_group_name_H-M   'P 1'
#
loop_
_entity.id
_entity.type
_entity.pdbx_description
1 polymer ?
#
loop_
_entity_poly.entity_id
_entity_poly.type
_entity_poly.pdbx_seq_one_letter_code
_entity_poly.pdbx_strand_id
1 'polypeptide(L)'
;MGLHLPGASFVNPGTPLRDALTRYATEQAIRNTEQSGNYRPFYKQIDERAIVNAIVGLLASGGSTNHTLHLVAMAAAAGITINWDDFTDLSAVVPSMTRIYPNGQADVNHFQAAGGMSLLIRELLEAGLMHADIPTVFGTDMTAYTQEPFLEEGKLIWKEGPTTSHDSDVLRPVSNPFSPHRRPYRA
;
A
#
# COMPACT_ATOMS: atom_id res chain seq x y z
N MET A 1 -1.20 -3.18 4.50
CA MET A 1 -1.27 -2.99 5.97
C MET A 1 -2.33 -1.97 6.37
N GLY A 2 -2.44 -0.81 5.72
CA GLY A 2 -3.48 0.16 6.07
C GLY A 2 -3.19 0.96 7.34
N LEU A 3 -1.92 1.36 7.53
CA LEU A 3 -1.42 2.02 8.76
C LEU A 3 -1.19 3.53 8.62
N HIS A 4 -1.42 4.11 7.44
CA HIS A 4 -1.38 5.55 7.19
C HIS A 4 -2.56 5.97 6.32
N LEU A 5 -2.81 7.28 6.18
CA LEU A 5 -3.89 7.79 5.31
C LEU A 5 -3.62 7.42 3.83
N PRO A 6 -4.65 7.06 3.04
CA PRO A 6 -4.50 6.77 1.61
C PRO A 6 -3.80 7.89 0.85
N GLY A 7 -2.89 7.52 -0.07
CA GLY A 7 -2.10 8.44 -0.89
C GLY A 7 -1.11 9.36 -0.15
N ALA A 8 -1.07 9.34 1.18
CA ALA A 8 -0.33 10.34 1.95
C ALA A 8 1.20 10.26 1.80
N SER A 9 1.77 9.13 1.36
CA SER A 9 3.21 8.95 1.18
C SER A 9 3.78 9.68 -0.05
N PHE A 10 2.93 10.00 -1.04
CA PHE A 10 3.37 10.60 -2.31
C PHE A 10 3.11 12.11 -2.40
N VAL A 11 2.62 12.73 -1.32
CA VAL A 11 2.43 14.18 -1.26
C VAL A 11 3.74 14.89 -0.92
N ASN A 12 4.16 15.81 -1.78
CA ASN A 12 5.40 16.57 -1.59
C ASN A 12 5.43 17.33 -0.25
N PRO A 13 6.59 17.33 0.45
CA PRO A 13 6.78 18.16 1.64
C PRO A 13 6.55 19.65 1.37
N GLY A 14 6.14 20.39 2.40
CA GLY A 14 5.96 21.85 2.32
C GLY A 14 4.78 22.32 1.48
N THR A 15 3.87 21.42 1.08
CA THR A 15 2.65 21.77 0.33
C THR A 15 1.44 21.94 1.26
N PRO A 16 0.43 22.75 0.87
CA PRO A 16 -0.81 22.87 1.64
C PRO A 16 -1.54 21.53 1.84
N LEU A 17 -1.47 20.63 0.85
CA LEU A 17 -2.04 19.28 0.96
C LEU A 17 -1.32 18.44 2.02
N ARG A 18 0.02 18.52 2.11
CA ARG A 18 0.79 17.86 3.18
C ARG A 18 0.38 18.36 4.56
N ASP A 19 0.20 19.66 4.72
CA ASP A 19 -0.25 20.24 6.00
C ASP A 19 -1.66 19.78 6.36
N ALA A 20 -2.56 19.75 5.38
CA ALA A 20 -3.93 19.26 5.58
C ALA A 20 -3.96 17.78 5.97
N LEU A 21 -3.14 16.93 5.32
CA LEU A 21 -3.01 15.51 5.67
C LEU A 21 -2.43 15.31 7.08
N THR A 22 -1.46 16.12 7.49
CA THR A 22 -0.88 16.04 8.84
C THR A 22 -1.92 16.37 9.91
N ARG A 23 -2.71 17.43 9.70
CA ARG A 23 -3.83 17.77 10.59
C ARG A 23 -4.86 16.66 10.63
N TYR A 24 -5.29 16.17 9.46
CA TYR A 24 -6.26 15.09 9.39
C TYR A 24 -5.77 13.79 10.04
N ALA A 25 -4.49 13.43 9.89
CA ALA A 25 -3.92 12.26 10.55
C ALA A 25 -4.01 12.36 12.07
N THR A 26 -3.81 13.57 12.61
CA THR A 26 -3.95 13.84 14.05
C THR A 26 -5.39 13.67 14.50
N GLU A 27 -6.34 14.26 13.77
CA GLU A 27 -7.76 14.09 14.04
C GLU A 27 -8.20 12.63 13.90
N GLN A 28 -7.67 11.91 12.91
CA GLN A 28 -7.98 10.51 12.68
C GLN A 28 -7.48 9.63 13.83
N ALA A 29 -6.30 9.91 14.38
CA ALA A 29 -5.81 9.22 15.56
C ALA A 29 -6.75 9.42 16.77
N ILE A 30 -7.29 10.64 16.94
CA ILE A 30 -8.31 10.93 17.97
C ILE A 30 -9.60 10.15 17.68
N ARG A 31 -10.10 10.16 16.44
CA ARG A 31 -11.31 9.40 16.04
C ARG A 31 -11.18 7.90 16.27
N ASN A 32 -9.95 7.36 16.24
CA ASN A 32 -9.65 5.95 16.45
C ASN A 32 -9.58 5.55 17.95
N THR A 33 -9.78 6.50 18.87
CA THR A 33 -9.82 6.24 20.33
C THR A 33 -11.17 5.68 20.78
N GLU A 34 -11.17 5.04 21.94
CA GLU A 34 -12.38 4.51 22.57
C GLU A 34 -13.41 5.62 22.86
N GLN A 35 -12.94 6.78 23.31
CA GLN A 35 -13.78 7.95 23.62
C GLN A 35 -14.55 8.48 22.41
N SER A 36 -14.03 8.26 21.20
CA SER A 36 -14.69 8.69 19.97
C SER A 36 -15.71 7.68 19.44
N GLY A 37 -15.89 6.53 20.11
CA GLY A 37 -16.85 5.49 19.72
C GLY A 37 -16.45 4.64 18.52
N ASN A 38 -15.28 4.88 17.92
CA ASN A 38 -14.74 4.13 16.79
C ASN A 38 -13.35 3.59 17.15
N TYR A 39 -13.29 2.75 18.18
CA TYR A 39 -12.04 2.24 18.71
C TYR A 39 -11.31 1.34 17.70
N ARG A 40 -10.13 1.78 17.26
CA ARG A 40 -9.29 1.07 16.29
C ARG A 40 -7.86 0.97 16.80
N PRO A 41 -7.60 0.10 17.77
CA PRO A 41 -6.27 -0.04 18.33
C PRO A 41 -5.31 -0.64 17.30
N PHE A 42 -4.08 -0.14 17.32
CA PHE A 42 -3.02 -0.55 16.40
C PHE A 42 -2.79 -2.08 16.38
N TYR A 43 -2.84 -2.74 17.53
CA TYR A 43 -2.64 -4.20 17.62
C TYR A 43 -3.72 -5.02 16.92
N LYS A 44 -4.91 -4.46 16.65
CA LYS A 44 -5.95 -5.12 15.85
C LYS A 44 -5.79 -4.88 14.35
N GLN A 45 -5.01 -3.87 13.95
CA GLN A 45 -4.75 -3.52 12.55
C GLN A 45 -3.62 -4.35 11.93
N ILE A 46 -2.78 -4.95 12.77
CA ILE A 46 -1.69 -5.83 12.34
C ILE A 46 -2.06 -7.26 12.70
N ASP A 47 -2.71 -7.94 11.76
CA ASP A 47 -2.94 -9.39 11.76
C ASP A 47 -2.16 -10.06 10.62
N GLU A 48 -2.30 -11.38 10.49
CA GLU A 48 -1.62 -12.18 9.48
C GLU A 48 -1.97 -11.69 8.06
N ARG A 49 -3.23 -11.31 7.83
CA ARG A 49 -3.71 -10.77 6.54
C ARG A 49 -3.04 -9.44 6.21
N ALA A 50 -2.87 -8.56 7.20
CA ALA A 50 -2.18 -7.29 7.01
C ALA A 50 -0.69 -7.48 6.65
N ILE A 51 -0.03 -8.47 7.27
CA ILE A 51 1.35 -8.86 6.95
C ILE A 51 1.45 -9.46 5.54
N VAL A 52 0.56 -10.39 5.17
CA VAL A 52 0.49 -10.94 3.80
C VAL A 52 0.28 -9.83 2.78
N ASN A 53 -0.64 -8.89 3.02
CA ASN A 53 -0.84 -7.72 2.16
C ASN A 53 0.44 -6.86 2.02
N ALA A 54 1.27 -6.77 3.06
CA ALA A 54 2.53 -6.05 3.01
C ALA A 54 3.55 -6.77 2.10
N ILE A 55 3.64 -8.10 2.20
CA ILE A 55 4.50 -8.91 1.35
C ILE A 55 4.04 -8.85 -0.11
N VAL A 56 2.74 -8.99 -0.37
CA VAL A 56 2.16 -8.85 -1.71
C VAL A 56 2.47 -7.48 -2.30
N GLY A 57 2.27 -6.40 -1.54
CA GLY A 57 2.61 -5.04 -1.98
C GLY A 57 4.11 -4.88 -2.29
N LEU A 58 4.99 -5.45 -1.46
CA LEU A 58 6.44 -5.48 -1.70
C LEU A 58 6.80 -6.23 -3.00
N LEU A 59 6.19 -7.39 -3.22
CA LEU A 59 6.43 -8.24 -4.38
C LEU A 59 5.93 -7.57 -5.67
N ALA A 60 4.72 -7.02 -5.65
CA ALA A 60 4.10 -6.37 -6.80
C ALA A 60 4.82 -5.09 -7.24
N SER A 61 5.31 -4.32 -6.27
CA SER A 61 6.02 -3.05 -6.50
C SER A 61 7.53 -3.20 -6.74
N GLY A 62 8.07 -4.42 -6.64
CA GLY A 62 9.50 -4.65 -6.82
C GLY A 62 10.39 -4.00 -5.76
N GLY A 63 9.88 -3.79 -4.53
CA GLY A 63 10.60 -3.09 -3.47
C GLY A 63 11.86 -3.80 -2.97
N SER A 64 12.64 -3.08 -2.14
CA SER A 64 13.97 -3.49 -1.67
C SER A 64 13.95 -4.81 -0.89
N THR A 65 14.97 -5.64 -1.10
CA THR A 65 15.25 -6.88 -0.32
C THR A 65 15.29 -6.63 1.19
N ASN A 66 15.71 -5.45 1.64
CA ASN A 66 15.74 -5.10 3.06
C ASN A 66 14.37 -5.15 3.73
N HIS A 67 13.28 -5.00 2.97
CA HIS A 67 11.93 -5.15 3.52
C HIS A 67 11.64 -6.58 3.98
N THR A 68 12.32 -7.60 3.43
CA THR A 68 12.17 -8.98 3.94
C THR A 68 12.63 -9.09 5.40
N LEU A 69 13.72 -8.42 5.77
CA LEU A 69 14.20 -8.35 7.15
C LEU A 69 13.24 -7.56 8.04
N HIS A 70 12.78 -6.39 7.58
CA HIS A 70 11.89 -5.54 8.36
C HIS A 70 10.51 -6.18 8.57
N LEU A 71 9.94 -6.83 7.54
CA LEU A 71 8.64 -7.49 7.66
C LEU A 71 8.69 -8.67 8.62
N VAL A 72 9.76 -9.47 8.61
CA VAL A 72 9.95 -10.54 9.61
C VAL A 72 10.00 -9.96 11.01
N ALA A 73 10.76 -8.88 11.22
CA ALA A 73 10.84 -8.21 12.52
C ALA A 73 9.51 -7.58 12.97
N MET A 74 8.79 -6.93 12.06
CA MET A 74 7.48 -6.33 12.33
C MET A 74 6.43 -7.39 12.67
N ALA A 75 6.40 -8.49 11.92
CA ALA A 75 5.52 -9.63 12.20
C ALA A 75 5.83 -10.23 13.58
N ALA A 76 7.11 -10.49 13.87
CA ALA A 76 7.52 -11.02 15.16
C ALA A 76 7.12 -10.12 16.34
N ALA A 77 7.22 -8.80 16.18
CA ALA A 77 6.76 -7.84 17.19
C ALA A 77 5.23 -7.87 17.42
N ALA A 78 4.46 -8.31 16.43
CA ALA A 78 3.02 -8.54 16.52
C ALA A 78 2.66 -9.98 16.94
N GLY A 79 3.65 -10.84 17.24
CA GLY A 79 3.42 -12.26 17.57
C GLY A 79 3.13 -13.15 16.36
N ILE A 80 3.35 -12.65 15.14
CA ILE A 80 3.13 -13.36 13.88
C ILE A 80 4.47 -13.90 13.40
N THR A 81 4.52 -15.19 13.05
CA THR A 81 5.72 -15.80 12.47
C THR A 81 5.58 -15.83 10.96
N ILE A 82 6.54 -15.21 10.27
CA ILE A 82 6.78 -15.41 8.84
C ILE A 82 8.24 -15.76 8.63
N ASN A 83 8.53 -16.55 7.61
CA ASN A 83 9.88 -16.94 7.20
C ASN A 83 10.05 -16.72 5.68
N TRP A 84 11.23 -17.04 5.14
CA TRP A 84 11.48 -16.83 3.70
C TRP A 84 10.72 -17.80 2.79
N ASP A 85 10.24 -18.94 3.29
CA ASP A 85 9.38 -19.83 2.52
C ASP A 85 8.06 -19.12 2.18
N ASP A 86 7.48 -18.37 3.12
CA ASP A 86 6.29 -17.54 2.86
C ASP A 86 6.53 -16.50 1.75
N PHE A 87 7.71 -15.87 1.73
CA PHE A 87 8.07 -14.94 0.66
C PHE A 87 8.23 -15.65 -0.68
N THR A 88 8.83 -16.85 -0.70
CA THR A 88 9.02 -17.66 -1.90
C THR A 88 7.68 -18.14 -2.47
N ASP A 89 6.79 -18.64 -1.61
CA ASP A 89 5.46 -19.09 -2.00
C ASP A 89 4.62 -17.94 -2.56
N LEU A 90 4.65 -16.78 -1.90
CA LEU A 90 3.97 -15.58 -2.40
C LEU A 90 4.62 -15.04 -3.70
N SER A 91 5.96 -15.11 -3.85
CA SER A 91 6.61 -14.62 -5.08
C SER A 91 6.24 -15.43 -6.31
N ALA A 92 5.84 -16.69 -6.13
CA ALA A 92 5.40 -17.56 -7.21
C ALA A 92 4.03 -17.16 -7.80
N VAL A 93 3.20 -16.47 -7.02
CA VAL A 93 1.82 -16.11 -7.40
C VAL A 93 1.58 -14.61 -7.54
N VAL A 94 2.44 -13.75 -6.96
CA VAL A 94 2.30 -12.30 -7.06
C VAL A 94 3.05 -11.77 -8.29
N PRO A 95 2.36 -11.09 -9.23
CA PRO A 95 2.97 -10.55 -10.44
C PRO A 95 3.81 -9.31 -10.15
N SER A 96 4.84 -9.07 -10.96
CA SER A 96 5.60 -7.80 -10.92
C SER A 96 4.88 -6.75 -11.76
N MET A 97 4.29 -5.76 -11.11
CA MET A 97 3.42 -4.76 -11.75
C MET A 97 4.15 -3.46 -12.10
N THR A 98 5.32 -3.20 -11.51
CA THR A 98 6.01 -1.91 -11.65
C THR A 98 7.43 -2.03 -12.22
N ARG A 99 7.91 -0.94 -12.83
CA ARG A 99 9.32 -0.70 -13.19
C ARG A 99 9.78 0.67 -12.70
N ILE A 100 10.04 0.74 -11.40
CA ILE A 100 10.52 1.94 -10.70
C ILE A 100 12.01 1.78 -10.43
N TYR A 101 12.77 2.87 -10.41
CA TYR A 101 14.16 2.89 -9.95
C TYR A 101 14.29 2.14 -8.61
N PRO A 102 15.23 1.19 -8.47
CA PRO A 102 16.37 0.89 -9.36
C PRO A 102 16.09 -0.11 -10.49
N ASN A 103 14.89 -0.70 -10.57
CA ASN A 103 14.52 -1.73 -11.55
C ASN A 103 14.05 -1.15 -12.90
N GLY A 104 13.92 0.18 -13.00
CA GLY A 104 13.52 0.93 -14.19
C GLY A 104 14.06 2.36 -14.14
N GLN A 105 13.73 3.17 -15.15
CA GLN A 105 14.16 4.58 -15.22
C GLN A 105 13.20 5.55 -14.54
N ALA A 106 11.95 5.13 -14.28
CA ALA A 106 10.94 5.96 -13.64
C ALA A 106 11.19 6.09 -12.14
N ASP A 107 11.09 7.31 -11.61
CA ASP A 107 11.14 7.55 -10.16
C ASP A 107 9.76 7.32 -9.50
N VAL A 108 9.71 7.49 -8.17
CA VAL A 108 8.49 7.30 -7.38
C VAL A 108 7.38 8.32 -7.72
N ASN A 109 7.72 9.51 -8.22
CA ASN A 109 6.74 10.50 -8.63
C ASN A 109 6.13 10.11 -9.98
N HIS A 110 6.94 9.58 -10.90
CA HIS A 110 6.45 9.05 -12.16
C HIS A 110 5.56 7.81 -11.92
N PHE A 111 5.92 6.94 -10.97
CA PHE A 111 5.02 5.88 -10.52
C PHE A 111 3.67 6.41 -10.01
N GLN A 112 3.67 7.43 -9.15
CA GLN A 112 2.43 8.04 -8.68
C GLN A 112 1.62 8.63 -9.84
N ALA A 113 2.27 9.32 -10.79
CA ALA A 113 1.61 9.89 -11.97
C ALA A 113 1.05 8.83 -12.94
N ALA A 114 1.68 7.66 -13.02
CA ALA A 114 1.20 6.53 -13.83
C ALA A 114 -0.06 5.86 -13.25
N GLY A 115 -0.42 6.16 -12.00
CA GLY A 115 -1.59 5.63 -11.29
C GLY A 115 -1.31 5.26 -9.84
N GLY A 116 -0.03 5.13 -9.47
CA GLY A 116 0.40 5.06 -8.08
C GLY A 116 -0.14 3.89 -7.28
N MET A 117 -0.17 4.09 -5.96
CA MET A 117 -0.62 3.06 -5.03
C MET A 117 -2.11 2.76 -5.14
N SER A 118 -2.93 3.75 -5.49
CA SER A 118 -4.39 3.58 -5.56
C SER A 118 -4.77 2.55 -6.65
N LEU A 119 -4.17 2.66 -7.83
CA LEU A 119 -4.33 1.69 -8.91
C LEU A 119 -3.70 0.33 -8.58
N LEU A 120 -2.48 0.31 -8.02
CA LEU A 120 -1.81 -0.93 -7.64
C LEU A 120 -2.63 -1.73 -6.62
N ILE A 121 -3.19 -1.07 -5.61
CA ILE A 121 -4.04 -1.70 -4.60
C ILE A 121 -5.36 -2.17 -5.23
N ARG A 122 -5.98 -1.36 -6.09
CA ARG A 122 -7.21 -1.73 -6.82
C ARG A 122 -7.03 -3.04 -7.59
N GLU A 123 -6.00 -3.12 -8.42
CA GLU A 123 -5.69 -4.29 -9.24
C GLU A 123 -5.43 -5.55 -8.41
N LEU A 124 -4.70 -5.43 -7.29
CA LEU A 124 -4.43 -6.56 -6.40
C LEU A 124 -5.68 -7.04 -5.64
N LEU A 125 -6.57 -6.12 -5.26
CA LEU A 125 -7.86 -6.45 -4.65
C LEU A 125 -8.77 -7.16 -5.65
N GLU A 126 -8.90 -6.62 -6.88
CA GLU A 126 -9.73 -7.20 -7.94
C GLU A 126 -9.24 -8.59 -8.38
N ALA A 127 -7.92 -8.82 -8.35
CA ALA A 127 -7.33 -10.12 -8.63
C ALA A 127 -7.41 -11.12 -7.46
N GLY A 128 -7.93 -10.72 -6.29
CA GLY A 128 -7.99 -11.56 -5.09
C GLY A 128 -6.61 -11.85 -4.47
N LEU A 129 -5.60 -11.05 -4.81
CA LEU A 129 -4.23 -11.18 -4.28
C LEU A 129 -4.01 -10.38 -2.99
N MET A 130 -4.94 -9.50 -2.64
CA MET A 130 -4.90 -8.69 -1.42
C MET A 130 -6.18 -8.90 -0.60
N HIS A 131 -6.01 -9.13 0.70
CA HIS A 131 -7.12 -9.19 1.64
C HIS A 131 -7.78 -7.81 1.76
N ALA A 132 -9.05 -7.71 1.34
CA ALA A 132 -9.83 -6.49 1.48
C ALA A 132 -10.21 -6.27 2.95
N ASP A 133 -10.60 -7.34 3.64
CA ASP A 133 -11.26 -7.40 4.94
C ASP A 133 -10.32 -7.24 6.15
N ILE A 134 -9.36 -6.31 6.05
CA ILE A 134 -8.49 -5.97 7.18
C ILE A 134 -8.88 -4.62 7.81
N PRO A 135 -8.81 -4.49 9.15
CA PRO A 135 -9.03 -3.21 9.81
C PRO A 135 -7.88 -2.25 9.53
N THR A 136 -8.22 -1.03 9.10
CA THR A 136 -7.26 0.00 8.71
C THR A 136 -7.40 1.26 9.59
N VAL A 137 -6.40 2.14 9.54
CA VAL A 137 -6.47 3.46 10.21
C VAL A 137 -7.50 4.38 9.56
N PHE A 138 -7.91 4.11 8.32
CA PHE A 138 -8.78 4.94 7.50
C PHE A 138 -9.72 4.08 6.63
N GLY A 139 -11.03 4.34 6.69
CA GLY A 139 -12.05 3.51 6.01
C GLY A 139 -12.46 2.30 6.85
N THR A 140 -13.16 1.32 6.28
CA THR A 140 -13.55 0.08 6.99
C THR A 140 -12.69 -1.12 6.63
N ASP A 141 -12.00 -1.03 5.49
CA ASP A 141 -11.29 -2.09 4.81
C ASP A 141 -10.20 -1.48 3.91
N MET A 142 -9.51 -2.32 3.13
CA MET A 142 -8.48 -1.85 2.20
C MET A 142 -9.02 -1.16 0.96
N THR A 143 -10.32 -1.21 0.64
CA THR A 143 -10.82 -0.51 -0.57
C THR A 143 -10.72 1.00 -0.39
N ALA A 144 -10.70 1.51 0.84
CA ALA A 144 -10.43 2.92 1.10
C ALA A 144 -9.06 3.39 0.57
N TYR A 145 -8.12 2.47 0.31
CA TYR A 145 -6.80 2.78 -0.26
C TYR A 145 -6.78 2.80 -1.79
N THR A 146 -7.91 2.59 -2.46
CA THR A 146 -8.10 2.94 -3.88
C THR A 146 -8.39 4.43 -4.06
N GLN A 147 -8.49 5.19 -2.97
CA GLN A 147 -8.75 6.63 -2.98
C GLN A 147 -7.47 7.45 -2.84
N GLU A 148 -7.52 8.68 -3.33
CA GLU A 148 -6.43 9.64 -3.29
C GLU A 148 -6.86 10.97 -2.65
N PRO A 149 -5.97 11.63 -1.89
CA PRO A 149 -6.27 12.89 -1.23
C PRO A 149 -6.08 14.08 -2.18
N PHE A 150 -7.04 15.01 -2.17
CA PHE A 150 -6.98 16.27 -2.92
C PHE A 150 -7.31 17.45 -2.01
N LEU A 151 -6.91 18.64 -2.45
CA LEU A 151 -7.32 19.89 -1.85
C LEU A 151 -8.28 20.62 -2.80
N GLU A 152 -9.54 20.77 -2.41
CA GLU A 152 -10.53 21.56 -3.12
C GLU A 152 -10.99 22.73 -2.25
N GLU A 153 -10.84 23.95 -2.76
CA GLU A 153 -11.20 25.18 -2.02
C GLU A 153 -10.59 25.22 -0.59
N GLY A 154 -9.37 24.70 -0.44
CA GLY A 154 -8.66 24.63 0.85
C GLY A 154 -9.12 23.50 1.78
N LYS A 155 -10.02 22.62 1.36
CA LYS A 155 -10.51 21.48 2.13
C LYS A 155 -9.93 20.17 1.61
N LEU A 156 -9.49 19.32 2.53
CA LEU A 156 -9.05 17.97 2.21
C LEU A 156 -10.25 17.10 1.87
N ILE A 157 -10.21 16.47 0.70
CA ILE A 157 -11.19 15.51 0.23
C ILE A 157 -10.51 14.26 -0.29
N TRP A 158 -11.24 13.15 -0.35
CA TRP A 158 -10.79 11.91 -0.99
C TRP A 158 -11.61 11.68 -2.24
N LYS A 159 -10.93 11.32 -3.33
CA LYS A 159 -11.58 10.91 -4.58
C LYS A 159 -11.12 9.52 -4.94
N GLU A 160 -11.91 8.80 -5.73
CA GLU A 160 -11.44 7.55 -6.33
C GLU A 160 -10.22 7.80 -7.19
N GLY A 161 -9.17 7.01 -6.96
CA GLY A 161 -7.99 6.96 -7.81
C GLY A 161 -8.28 6.28 -9.15
N PRO A 162 -7.32 6.32 -10.08
CA PRO A 162 -7.50 5.78 -11.42
C PRO A 162 -7.87 4.29 -11.43
N THR A 163 -8.61 3.89 -12.46
CA THR A 163 -8.98 2.50 -12.75
C THR A 163 -8.13 1.88 -13.85
N THR A 164 -7.30 2.68 -14.53
CA THR A 164 -6.40 2.24 -15.60
C THR A 164 -5.09 2.98 -15.50
N SER A 165 -3.98 2.31 -15.86
CA SER A 165 -2.67 2.94 -15.89
C SER A 165 -2.61 4.07 -16.91
N HIS A 166 -1.96 5.18 -16.53
CA HIS A 166 -1.63 6.28 -17.43
C HIS A 166 -0.28 6.07 -18.14
N ASP A 167 0.56 5.15 -17.65
CA ASP A 167 1.81 4.75 -18.29
C ASP A 167 2.12 3.26 -18.02
N SER A 168 1.89 2.43 -19.04
CA SER A 168 2.12 0.98 -18.97
C SER A 168 3.60 0.58 -19.06
N ASP A 169 4.52 1.51 -19.30
CA ASP A 169 5.95 1.25 -19.17
C ASP A 169 6.43 1.39 -17.72
N VAL A 170 5.61 1.97 -16.84
CA VAL A 170 5.89 2.17 -15.41
C VAL A 170 5.04 1.30 -14.49
N LEU A 171 3.71 1.28 -14.69
CA LEU A 171 2.75 0.53 -13.89
C LEU A 171 1.78 -0.21 -14.80
N ARG A 172 1.69 -1.53 -14.65
CA ARG A 172 0.82 -2.40 -15.46
C ARG A 172 -0.27 -3.07 -14.61
N PRO A 173 -1.42 -3.39 -15.20
CA PRO A 173 -2.46 -4.18 -14.53
C PRO A 173 -1.98 -5.62 -14.27
N VAL A 174 -2.64 -6.32 -13.35
CA VAL A 174 -2.36 -7.74 -13.03
C VAL A 174 -2.55 -8.64 -14.25
N SER A 175 -3.47 -8.28 -15.16
CA SER A 175 -3.75 -9.03 -16.40
C SER A 175 -2.63 -8.98 -17.44
N ASN A 176 -1.73 -7.99 -17.38
CA ASN A 176 -0.61 -7.84 -18.30
C ASN A 176 0.64 -7.34 -17.55
N PRO A 177 1.20 -8.09 -16.61
CA PRO A 177 2.27 -7.61 -15.75
C PRO A 177 3.62 -7.63 -16.48
N PHE A 178 4.66 -7.01 -15.91
CA PHE A 178 6.01 -7.13 -16.46
C PHE A 178 6.59 -8.54 -16.32
N SER A 179 6.12 -9.28 -15.32
CA SER A 179 6.44 -10.69 -15.10
C SER A 179 5.28 -11.34 -14.33
N PRO A 180 4.83 -12.55 -14.70
CA PRO A 180 3.71 -13.23 -14.06
C PRO A 180 4.02 -13.68 -12.62
N HIS A 181 5.30 -13.85 -12.31
CA HIS A 181 5.82 -14.16 -10.97
C HIS A 181 7.05 -13.27 -10.69
N ARG A 182 7.39 -13.04 -9.43
CA ARG A 182 8.68 -12.41 -9.10
C ARG A 182 9.74 -13.52 -8.95
N ARG A 183 10.90 -13.36 -9.60
CA ARG A 183 12.01 -14.32 -9.44
C ARG A 183 12.38 -14.41 -7.95
N PRO A 184 12.62 -15.62 -7.41
CA PRO A 184 12.98 -15.78 -6.02
C PRO A 184 14.23 -14.95 -5.71
N TYR A 185 14.26 -14.35 -4.53
CA TYR A 185 15.44 -13.68 -4.01
C TYR A 185 16.58 -14.70 -3.97
N ARG A 186 17.54 -14.60 -4.88
CA ARG A 186 18.77 -15.41 -4.81
C ARG A 186 19.62 -14.80 -3.69
N ALA A 187 19.81 -15.58 -2.63
CA ALA A 187 20.81 -15.32 -1.59
C ALA A 187 22.23 -15.35 -2.19
#